data_AF-A0A7X3V4X4-F1
#
_entry.id   AF-A0A7X3V4X4-F1
#
_cell.length_a   1.000
_cell.length_b   1.000
_cell.length_c   1.000
_cell.angle_alpha   90.00
_cell.angle_beta   90.00
_cell.angle_gamma   90.00
#
_symmetry.space_group_name_H-M   'P 1'
#
loop_
_entity.id
_entity.type
_entity.pdbx_description
1 polymer ?
#
loop_
_entity_poly.entity_id
_entity_poly.type
_entity_poly.pdbx_seq_one_letter_code
_entity_poly.pdbx_strand_id
1 'polypeptide(L)'
;MKYSNDKSAGRRVAEPVQVYLRPPERDRLERLTAKLDTTKSDVLRRGLEALEGQLSDPERHPVLGIIGMVSTAHAPGIDVARSHDEYLAAMEAASWSSRRRVRGGRGSE
;
A
#
# COMPACT_ATOMS: atom_id res chain seq x y z
N MET A 1 43.61 -43.35 -2.17
CA MET A 1 42.87 -42.42 -1.28
C MET A 1 42.33 -41.27 -2.11
N LYS A 2 41.01 -41.15 -2.27
CA LYS A 2 40.37 -39.98 -2.87
C LYS A 2 39.89 -39.08 -1.74
N TYR A 3 40.42 -37.87 -1.66
CA TYR A 3 39.96 -36.87 -0.69
C TYR A 3 38.69 -36.23 -1.24
N SER A 4 37.54 -36.59 -0.66
CA SER A 4 36.29 -35.87 -0.85
C SER A 4 36.45 -34.50 -0.19
N ASN A 5 36.52 -33.45 -0.99
CA ASN A 5 36.55 -32.08 -0.49
C ASN A 5 35.10 -31.67 -0.19
N ASP A 6 34.68 -31.85 1.06
CA ASP A 6 33.45 -31.25 1.59
C ASP A 6 33.65 -29.73 1.62
N LYS A 7 33.30 -29.06 0.51
CA LYS A 7 33.22 -27.60 0.48
C LYS A 7 32.06 -27.20 1.39
N SER A 8 32.40 -26.91 2.65
CA SER A 8 31.51 -26.27 3.62
C SER A 8 30.72 -25.15 2.92
N ALA A 9 29.39 -25.28 2.91
CA ALA A 9 28.49 -24.26 2.41
C ALA A 9 28.86 -22.91 3.04
N GLY A 10 29.56 -22.09 2.26
CA GLY A 10 30.16 -20.86 2.73
C GLY A 10 29.08 -19.95 3.33
N ARG A 11 29.27 -19.58 4.59
CA ARG A 11 28.53 -18.51 5.26
C ARG A 11 28.47 -17.32 4.31
N ARG A 12 27.29 -17.05 3.74
CA ARG A 12 27.04 -15.95 2.80
C ARG A 12 27.26 -14.64 3.56
N VAL A 13 28.50 -14.15 3.56
CA VAL A 13 28.82 -12.82 4.06
C VAL A 13 28.24 -11.85 3.06
N ALA A 14 27.41 -10.92 3.53
CA ALA A 14 26.85 -9.88 2.68
C ALA A 14 27.99 -9.07 2.05
N GLU A 15 27.93 -8.86 0.74
CA GLU A 15 28.92 -8.05 0.04
C GLU A 15 28.78 -6.57 0.45
N PRO A 16 29.90 -5.87 0.73
CA PRO A 16 29.84 -4.49 1.19
C PRO A 16 29.44 -3.55 0.05
N VAL A 17 28.51 -2.62 0.34
CA VAL A 17 28.07 -1.57 -0.59
C VAL A 17 28.35 -0.21 0.05
N GLN A 18 29.12 0.63 -0.65
CA GLN A 18 29.39 2.02 -0.25
C GLN A 18 28.46 2.98 -1.00
N VAL A 19 27.78 3.86 -0.27
CA VAL A 19 26.86 4.85 -0.82
C VAL A 19 27.29 6.25 -0.40
N TYR A 20 27.36 7.16 -1.35
CA TYR A 20 27.66 8.57 -1.10
C TYR A 20 26.35 9.33 -0.92
N LEU A 21 26.21 10.01 0.22
CA LEU A 21 25.04 10.81 0.57
C LEU A 21 25.41 12.27 0.66
N ARG A 22 24.55 13.13 0.11
CA ARG A 22 24.63 14.57 0.34
C ARG A 22 24.25 14.88 1.80
N PRO A 23 24.67 16.03 2.35
CA PRO A 23 24.32 16.41 3.73
C PRO A 23 22.85 16.21 4.12
N PRO A 24 21.84 16.64 3.33
CA PRO A 24 20.43 16.45 3.72
C PRO A 24 19.98 14.98 3.73
N GLU A 25 20.59 14.13 2.91
CA GLU A 25 20.29 12.69 2.84
C GLU A 25 20.90 11.97 4.05
N ARG A 26 22.14 12.32 4.40
CA ARG A 26 22.78 11.84 5.62
C ARG A 26 21.95 12.20 6.84
N ASP A 27 21.52 13.45 6.97
CA ASP A 27 20.74 13.90 8.12
C ASP A 27 19.37 13.18 8.19
N ARG A 28 18.77 12.85 7.04
CA ARG A 28 17.56 12.01 6.99
C ARG A 28 17.84 10.59 7.49
N LEU A 29 18.94 9.98 7.07
CA LEU A 29 19.35 8.65 7.51
C LEU A 29 19.62 8.61 9.01
N GLU A 30 20.29 9.62 9.57
CA GLU A 30 20.52 9.73 11.02
C GLU A 30 19.19 9.81 11.79
N ARG A 31 18.26 10.65 11.34
CA ARG A 31 16.93 10.75 11.98
C ARG A 31 16.18 9.44 11.98
N LEU A 32 16.23 8.68 10.87
CA LEU A 32 15.57 7.38 10.78
C LEU A 32 16.24 6.33 11.67
N THR A 33 17.57 6.33 11.71
CA THR A 33 18.38 5.48 12.58
C THR A 33 17.99 5.68 14.05
N ALA A 34 17.93 6.95 14.50
CA ALA A 34 17.52 7.29 15.86
C ALA A 34 16.05 6.94 16.14
N LYS A 35 15.13 7.20 15.21
CA LYS A 35 13.70 6.93 15.39
C LYS A 35 13.38 5.43 15.47
N LEU A 36 14.13 4.61 14.74
CA LEU A 36 13.90 3.16 14.64
C LEU A 36 14.79 2.34 15.57
N ASP A 37 15.65 3.00 16.36
CA ASP A 37 16.64 2.38 17.26
C ASP A 37 17.41 1.24 16.57
N THR A 38 17.98 1.55 15.40
CA THR A 38 18.61 0.55 14.54
C THR A 38 19.85 1.11 13.86
N THR A 39 20.55 0.31 13.05
CA THR A 39 21.76 0.77 12.35
C THR A 39 21.43 1.43 11.01
N LYS A 40 22.32 2.31 10.52
CA LYS A 40 22.21 2.91 9.18
C LYS A 40 22.06 1.85 8.08
N SER A 41 22.84 0.77 8.18
CA SER A 41 22.80 -0.34 7.23
C SER A 41 21.44 -1.06 7.25
N ASP A 42 20.83 -1.22 8.43
CA ASP A 42 19.50 -1.80 8.54
C ASP A 42 18.42 -0.89 7.96
N VAL A 43 18.51 0.43 8.18
CA VAL A 43 17.60 1.41 7.55
C VAL A 43 17.71 1.32 6.01
N LEU A 44 18.93 1.29 5.48
CA LEU A 44 19.15 1.19 4.03
C LEU A 44 18.62 -0.13 3.46
N ARG A 45 18.83 -1.25 4.16
CA ARG A 45 18.32 -2.57 3.75
C ARG A 45 16.80 -2.61 3.72
N ARG A 46 16.15 -2.12 4.79
CA ARG A 46 14.68 -2.00 4.85
C ARG A 46 14.14 -1.08 3.75
N GLY A 47 14.88 -0.01 3.43
CA GLY A 47 14.54 0.89 2.33
C GLY A 47 14.58 0.19 0.97
N LEU A 48 15.58 -0.66 0.74
CA LEU A 48 15.70 -1.45 -0.49
C LEU A 48 14.58 -2.49 -0.61
N GLU A 49 14.29 -3.24 0.47
CA GLU A 49 13.20 -4.22 0.53
C GLU A 49 11.83 -3.56 0.28
N ALA A 50 11.61 -2.36 0.85
CA ALA A 50 10.38 -1.61 0.64
C ALA A 50 10.24 -1.13 -0.82
N LEU A 51 11.33 -0.69 -1.45
CA LEU A 51 11.34 -0.28 -2.85
C LEU A 51 11.07 -1.47 -3.78
N GLU A 52 11.69 -2.62 -3.52
CA GLU A 52 11.44 -3.85 -4.27
C GLU A 52 9.96 -4.27 -4.16
N GLY A 53 9.39 -4.24 -2.95
CA GLY A 53 7.97 -4.53 -2.74
C GLY A 53 7.03 -3.60 -3.52
N GLN A 54 7.38 -2.32 -3.65
CA GLN A 54 6.59 -1.35 -4.44
C GLN A 54 6.66 -1.60 -5.94
N LEU A 55 7.78 -2.15 -6.43
CA LEU A 55 7.99 -2.43 -7.85
C LEU A 55 7.43 -3.79 -8.27
N SER A 56 7.48 -4.79 -7.39
CA SER A 56 7.09 -6.16 -7.70
C SER A 56 5.62 -6.47 -7.47
N ASP A 57 4.92 -5.70 -6.61
CA ASP A 57 3.55 -5.98 -6.22
C ASP A 57 2.65 -4.75 -6.41
N PRO A 58 1.71 -4.76 -7.39
CA PRO A 58 0.74 -3.69 -7.58
C PRO A 58 -0.09 -3.39 -6.32
N GLU A 59 -0.36 -4.38 -5.47
CA GLU A 59 -1.15 -4.19 -4.23
C GLU A 59 -0.35 -3.49 -3.12
N ARG A 60 0.98 -3.54 -3.16
CA ARG A 60 1.87 -2.83 -2.22
C ARG A 60 2.27 -1.44 -2.70
N HIS A 61 1.90 -1.09 -3.93
CA HIS A 61 2.11 0.25 -4.43
C HIS A 61 1.09 1.19 -3.77
N PRO A 62 1.53 2.20 -2.97
CA PRO A 62 0.64 2.98 -2.10
C PRO A 62 -0.49 3.69 -2.87
N VAL A 63 -0.28 4.02 -4.14
CA VAL A 63 -1.31 4.61 -5.01
C VAL A 63 -2.23 3.55 -5.63
N LEU A 64 -1.72 2.37 -5.99
CA LEU A 64 -2.53 1.35 -6.66
C LEU A 64 -3.41 0.59 -5.67
N GLY A 65 -2.94 0.38 -4.43
CA GLY A 65 -3.78 -0.16 -3.36
C GLY A 65 -5.02 0.71 -3.08
N ILE A 66 -4.90 2.04 -3.17
CA ILE A 66 -6.05 2.95 -3.05
C ILE A 66 -7.05 2.75 -4.20
N ILE A 67 -6.55 2.60 -5.43
CA ILE A 67 -7.39 2.37 -6.61
C ILE A 67 -8.06 0.98 -6.55
N GLY A 68 -7.34 -0.05 -6.08
CA GLY A 68 -7.87 -1.40 -5.88
C GLY A 68 -8.96 -1.47 -4.80
N MET A 69 -8.84 -0.70 -3.71
CA MET A 69 -9.88 -0.59 -2.68
C MET A 69 -11.16 0.07 -3.21
N VAL A 70 -11.05 1.08 -4.09
CA VAL A 70 -12.22 1.67 -4.76
C VAL A 70 -12.84 0.69 -5.75
N SER A 71 -12.03 -0.12 -6.42
CA SER A 71 -12.49 -1.15 -7.37
C SER A 71 -13.20 -2.34 -6.69
N THR A 72 -12.92 -2.65 -5.43
CA THR A 72 -13.61 -3.73 -4.71
C THR A 72 -14.90 -3.29 -4.03
N ALA A 73 -15.14 -1.99 -3.89
CA ALA A 73 -16.39 -1.43 -3.39
C ALA A 73 -17.54 -1.41 -4.43
N HIS A 74 -17.44 -2.21 -5.49
CA HIS A 74 -18.50 -2.32 -6.49
C HIS A 74 -19.73 -3.00 -5.89
N ALA A 75 -20.88 -2.33 -5.99
CA ALA A 75 -22.17 -2.96 -5.80
C ALA A 75 -22.31 -4.12 -6.81
N PRO A 76 -22.79 -5.31 -6.40
CA PRO A 76 -22.84 -6.47 -7.27
C PRO A 76 -23.69 -6.18 -8.51
N GLY A 77 -23.07 -6.30 -9.69
CA GLY A 77 -23.76 -6.28 -10.99
C GLY A 77 -23.71 -4.97 -11.79
N ILE A 78 -23.14 -3.88 -11.25
CA ILE A 78 -22.98 -2.62 -11.99
C ILE A 78 -21.49 -2.26 -12.06
N ASP A 79 -20.95 -2.18 -13.28
CA ASP A 79 -19.66 -1.57 -13.56
C ASP A 79 -19.82 -0.05 -13.36
N VAL A 80 -19.49 0.43 -12.17
CA VAL A 80 -19.65 1.84 -11.78
C VAL A 80 -18.75 2.75 -12.61
N ALA A 81 -17.63 2.24 -13.12
CA ALA A 81 -16.75 3.02 -14.00
C ALA A 81 -17.41 3.31 -15.36
N ARG A 82 -18.21 2.36 -15.87
CA ARG A 82 -18.94 2.50 -17.14
C ARG A 82 -20.28 3.21 -17.00
N SER A 83 -21.02 2.92 -15.93
CA SER A 83 -22.40 3.38 -15.73
C SER A 83 -22.52 4.33 -14.53
N HIS A 84 -21.49 5.15 -14.29
CA HIS A 84 -21.42 6.08 -13.16
C HIS A 84 -22.68 6.95 -13.02
N ASP A 85 -23.14 7.53 -14.12
CA ASP A 85 -24.29 8.45 -14.11
C ASP A 85 -25.60 7.72 -13.77
N GLU A 86 -25.76 6.50 -14.26
CA GLU A 86 -26.93 5.65 -13.96
C GLU A 86 -26.92 5.21 -12.49
N TYR A 87 -25.74 4.86 -11.96
CA TYR A 87 -25.56 4.53 -10.55
C TYR A 87 -25.90 5.72 -9.63
N LEU A 88 -25.39 6.91 -9.94
CA LEU A 88 -25.71 8.12 -9.18
C LEU A 88 -27.19 8.47 -9.25
N ALA A 89 -27.82 8.35 -10.42
CA ALA A 89 -29.25 8.60 -10.60
C ALA A 89 -30.11 7.64 -9.77
N ALA A 90 -29.75 6.34 -9.74
CA ALA A 90 -30.44 5.34 -8.93
C ALA A 90 -30.32 5.62 -7.43
N MET A 91 -29.13 6.01 -6.95
CA MET A 91 -28.92 6.39 -5.55
C MET A 91 -29.72 7.64 -5.15
N GLU A 92 -29.71 8.68 -5.99
CA GLU A 92 -30.48 9.91 -5.74
C GLU A 92 -31.98 9.64 -5.68
N ALA A 93 -32.50 8.86 -6.64
CA ALA A 93 -33.91 8.44 -6.65
C ALA A 93 -34.31 7.69 -5.38
N ALA A 94 -33.46 6.77 -4.91
CA ALA A 94 -33.67 6.05 -3.65
C ALA A 94 -33.68 7.01 -2.45
N SER A 95 -32.77 8.00 -2.42
CA SER A 95 -32.67 8.98 -1.33
C SER A 95 -33.89 9.91 -1.23
N TRP A 96 -34.54 10.22 -2.36
CA TRP A 96 -35.74 11.06 -2.36
C TRP A 96 -36.97 10.29 -1.87
N SER A 97 -37.04 8.99 -2.16
CA SER A 97 -38.13 8.11 -1.70
C SER A 97 -38.13 7.94 -0.17
N SER A 98 -36.94 7.82 0.45
CA SER A 98 -36.80 7.73 1.91
C SER A 98 -37.14 9.05 2.60
N ARG A 99 -36.73 10.19 2.01
CA ARG A 99 -37.05 11.54 2.51
C ARG A 99 -38.56 11.83 2.46
N ARG A 100 -39.29 11.27 1.50
CA ARG A 100 -40.75 11.40 1.39
C ARG A 100 -41.50 10.67 2.50
N ARG A 101 -41.04 9.47 2.91
CA ARG A 101 -41.66 8.72 4.01
C ARG A 101 -41.54 9.42 5.37
N VAL A 102 -40.41 10.08 5.63
CA VAL A 102 -40.19 10.80 6.90
C VAL A 102 -41.11 12.02 7.05
N ARG A 103 -41.51 12.66 5.94
CA ARG A 103 -42.34 13.86 5.97
C ARG A 103 -43.85 13.59 6.06
N GLY A 104 -44.30 12.35 5.81
CA GLY A 104 -45.71 11.95 5.89
C GLY A 104 -46.19 11.43 7.24
N GLY A 105 -45.30 11.29 8.24
CA GLY A 105 -45.60 10.66 9.54
C GLY A 105 -45.90 11.61 10.70
N ARG A 106 -46.07 12.92 10.48
CA ARG A 106 -46.51 13.88 11.52
C ARG A 106 -47.76 14.61 11.05
N GLY A 107 -48.93 14.11 11.45
CA GLY A 107 -50.20 14.75 11.16
C GLY A 107 -51.38 13.81 11.44
N SER A 108 -51.55 13.42 12.71
CA SER A 108 -52.75 12.75 13.22
C SER A 108 -52.84 12.98 14.74
N GLU A 109 -53.25 14.17 15.15
CA GLU A 109 -53.92 14.42 16.44
C GLU A 109 -55.19 15.21 16.16
#